data_AF-A0A524PRV8-F1
#
_entry.id   AF-A0A524PRV8-F1
#
_cell.length_a   1.000
_cell.length_b   1.000
_cell.length_c   1.000
_cell.angle_alpha   90.00
_cell.angle_beta   90.00
_cell.angle_gamma   90.00
#
_symmetry.space_group_name_H-M   'P 1'
#
loop_
_entity.id
_entity.type
_entity.pdbx_description
1 polymer ?
#
loop_
_entity_poly.entity_id
_entity_poly.type
_entity_poly.pdbx_seq_one_letter_code
_entity_poly.pdbx_strand_id
1 'polypeptide(L)'
;LKLHHLHVIKGTPLEKWLLDGRMTPLSLPSYASILCDFIERVSPDLLIHRLIGDRDEETLVAPLWSLHKGTAIKAIEDEFHRRGTCQGFLYDMEVSPS
;
A
#
# COMPACT_ATOMS: atom_id res chain seq x y z
N LEU A 1 0.51 13.47 -4.47
CA LEU A 1 -0.34 12.37 -3.94
C LEU A 1 0.21 11.83 -2.61
N LYS A 2 -0.66 11.38 -1.70
CA LYS A 2 -0.30 10.86 -0.38
C LYS A 2 -1.06 9.54 -0.11
N LEU A 3 -0.37 8.41 -0.17
CA LEU A 3 -0.97 7.08 -0.01
C LEU A 3 -0.75 6.54 1.41
N HIS A 4 -1.68 5.68 1.85
CA HIS A 4 -1.62 4.96 3.11
C HIS A 4 -2.30 3.60 2.96
N HIS A 5 -1.71 2.58 3.57
CA HIS A 5 -2.41 1.33 3.83
C HIS A 5 -3.37 1.47 5.02
N LEU A 6 -4.34 0.57 5.09
CA LEU A 6 -5.30 0.53 6.18
C LEU A 6 -4.61 0.07 7.47
N HIS A 7 -4.69 0.90 8.50
CA HIS A 7 -4.27 0.55 9.85
C HIS A 7 -5.48 0.19 10.71
N VAL A 8 -5.36 -0.88 11.47
CA VAL A 8 -6.24 -1.24 12.57
C VAL A 8 -5.61 -0.74 13.86
N ILE A 9 -6.29 0.18 14.53
CA ILE A 9 -5.80 0.85 15.74
C ILE A 9 -6.60 0.37 16.95
N LYS A 10 -5.92 0.19 18.08
CA LYS A 10 -6.52 -0.22 19.35
C LYS A 10 -7.64 0.74 19.77
N GLY A 11 -8.75 0.20 20.26
CA GLY A 11 -9.93 0.93 20.68
C GLY A 11 -10.82 1.41 19.53
N THR A 12 -10.55 1.03 18.27
CA THR A 12 -11.39 1.42 17.13
C THR A 12 -12.38 0.31 16.73
N PRO A 13 -13.48 0.63 16.03
CA PRO A 13 -14.37 -0.39 15.49
C PRO A 13 -13.68 -1.40 14.57
N LEU A 14 -12.60 -1.01 13.90
CA LEU A 14 -11.80 -1.90 13.06
C LEU A 14 -11.07 -2.98 13.87
N GLU A 15 -10.65 -2.68 15.11
CA GLU A 15 -10.06 -3.70 16.00
C GLU A 15 -11.10 -4.79 16.28
N LYS A 16 -12.34 -4.40 16.60
CA LYS A 16 -13.43 -5.36 16.79
C LYS A 16 -13.68 -6.18 15.52
N TRP A 17 -13.71 -5.55 14.34
CA TRP A 17 -13.90 -6.29 13.09
C TRP A 17 -12.77 -7.27 12.80
N LEU A 18 -11.53 -6.91 13.12
CA LEU A 18 -10.38 -7.79 13.00
C LEU A 18 -10.49 -9.00 13.94
N LEU A 19 -10.80 -8.75 15.22
CA LEU A 19 -10.94 -9.81 16.25
C LEU A 19 -12.12 -10.74 15.97
N ASP A 20 -13.22 -10.20 15.43
CA ASP A 20 -14.41 -10.96 15.04
C ASP A 20 -14.22 -11.70 13.68
N GLY A 21 -13.05 -11.59 13.03
CA GLY A 21 -12.75 -12.22 11.74
C GLY A 21 -13.52 -11.64 10.54
N ARG A 22 -14.10 -10.44 10.69
CA ARG A 22 -14.89 -9.76 9.66
C ARG A 22 -14.04 -9.03 8.63
N MET A 23 -12.76 -8.86 8.91
CA MET A 23 -11.79 -8.30 7.98
C MET A 23 -10.40 -8.88 8.20
N THR A 24 -9.59 -8.83 7.15
CA THR A 24 -8.17 -9.20 7.20
C THR A 24 -7.36 -8.07 6.56
N PRO A 25 -6.34 -7.52 7.24
CA PRO A 25 -5.43 -6.54 6.66
C PRO A 25 -4.64 -7.16 5.51
N LEU A 26 -4.20 -6.32 4.57
CA LEU A 26 -3.37 -6.79 3.47
C LEU A 26 -2.04 -7.35 4.00
N SER A 27 -1.59 -8.46 3.40
CA SER A 27 -0.21 -8.88 3.51
C SER A 27 0.72 -7.85 2.84
N LEU A 28 1.98 -7.78 3.26
CA LEU A 28 2.93 -6.86 2.61
C LEU A 28 3.09 -7.13 1.10
N PRO A 29 3.22 -8.39 0.62
CA PRO A 29 3.26 -8.67 -0.82
C PRO A 29 2.00 -8.19 -1.56
N SER A 30 0.81 -8.44 -1.00
CA SER A 30 -0.44 -7.99 -1.60
C SER A 30 -0.52 -6.46 -1.66
N TYR A 31 -0.10 -5.79 -0.58
CA TYR A 31 -0.04 -4.32 -0.54
C TYR A 31 0.91 -3.77 -1.60
N ALA A 32 2.15 -4.29 -1.67
CA ALA A 32 3.15 -3.85 -2.64
C ALA A 32 2.65 -4.03 -4.09
N SER A 33 2.05 -5.18 -4.40
CA SER A 33 1.48 -5.45 -5.73
C SER A 33 0.39 -4.45 -6.11
N ILE A 34 -0.62 -4.27 -5.25
CA ILE A 34 -1.74 -3.35 -5.51
C ILE A 34 -1.24 -1.90 -5.64
N LEU A 35 -0.28 -1.52 -4.80
CA LEU A 35 0.29 -0.19 -4.82
C LEU A 35 1.06 0.07 -6.13
N CYS A 36 1.83 -0.90 -6.62
CA CYS A 36 2.52 -0.80 -7.90
C CYS A 36 1.53 -0.71 -9.06
N ASP A 37 0.46 -1.52 -9.07
CA ASP A 37 -0.61 -1.43 -10.08
C ASP A 37 -1.19 -0.01 -10.17
N PHE A 38 -1.42 0.61 -9.01
CA PHE A 38 -1.92 1.97 -8.94
C PHE A 38 -0.89 2.98 -9.46
N ILE A 39 0.37 2.92 -8.98
CA ILE A 39 1.43 3.88 -9.31
C ILE A 39 1.82 3.84 -10.79
N GLU A 40 1.81 2.66 -11.43
CA GLU A 40 2.05 2.53 -12.86
C GLU A 40 1.09 3.37 -13.71
N ARG A 41 -0.12 3.66 -13.19
CA ARG A 41 -1.16 4.46 -13.87
C ARG A 41 -1.22 5.90 -13.38
N VAL A 42 -0.40 6.27 -12.39
CA VAL A 42 -0.29 7.65 -11.92
C VAL A 42 0.59 8.42 -12.90
N SER A 43 0.12 9.59 -13.34
CA SER A 43 0.89 10.51 -14.21
C SER A 43 2.34 10.68 -13.72
N PRO A 44 3.34 10.63 -14.62
CA PRO A 44 4.73 10.85 -14.24
C PRO A 44 4.99 12.27 -13.70
N ASP A 45 4.14 13.25 -14.03
CA ASP A 45 4.26 14.63 -13.57
C ASP A 45 3.69 14.84 -12.14
N LEU A 46 3.00 13.84 -11.58
CA LEU A 46 2.41 13.94 -10.25
C LEU A 46 3.39 13.45 -9.16
N LEU A 47 3.85 14.36 -8.31
CA LEU A 47 4.69 13.99 -7.15
C LEU A 47 3.94 13.09 -6.16
N ILE A 48 4.47 11.90 -5.89
CA ILE A 48 4.03 11.04 -4.79
C ILE A 48 4.84 11.37 -3.54
N HIS A 49 4.20 12.01 -2.56
CA HIS A 49 4.86 12.47 -1.32
C HIS A 49 5.10 11.33 -0.32
N ARG A 50 4.25 10.30 -0.33
CA ARG A 50 4.37 9.14 0.55
C ARG A 50 3.65 7.93 -0.01
N LEU A 51 4.23 6.78 0.27
CA LEU A 51 3.72 5.45 -0.07
C LEU A 51 3.17 4.71 1.15
N ILE A 52 3.66 5.01 2.34
CA ILE A 52 3.34 4.32 3.59
C ILE A 52 3.17 5.38 4.68
N GLY A 53 2.20 5.19 5.57
CA GLY A 53 1.97 6.05 6.72
C GLY A 53 2.60 5.50 7.99
N ASP A 54 3.19 6.38 8.81
CA ASP A 54 3.72 6.02 10.12
C ASP A 54 2.62 6.08 11.20
N ARG A 55 2.68 5.19 12.19
CA ARG A 55 1.77 5.14 13.35
C ARG A 55 2.52 4.76 14.61
N ASP A 56 1.92 5.13 15.75
CA ASP A 56 2.41 4.77 17.07
C ASP A 56 2.31 3.25 17.28
N GLU A 57 3.47 2.63 17.53
CA GLU A 57 3.63 1.20 17.74
C GLU A 57 2.78 0.68 18.90
N GLU A 58 2.58 1.48 19.95
CA GLU A 58 1.80 1.05 21.13
C GLU A 58 0.31 0.86 20.81
N THR A 59 -0.16 1.50 19.74
CA THR A 59 -1.59 1.54 19.37
C THR A 59 -1.91 0.71 18.13
N LEU A 60 -0.90 0.29 17.37
CA LEU A 60 -1.11 -0.46 16.13
C LEU A 60 -1.45 -1.92 16.43
N VAL A 61 -2.61 -2.36 15.97
CA VAL A 61 -3.03 -3.76 16.06
C VAL A 61 -2.63 -4.52 14.80
N ALA A 62 -2.85 -3.92 13.61
CA ALA A 62 -2.47 -4.53 12.34
C ALA A 62 -2.45 -3.51 11.17
N PRO A 63 -1.78 -3.79 10.05
CA PRO A 63 -0.82 -4.86 9.88
C PRO A 63 0.53 -4.55 10.54
N LEU A 64 1.15 -5.53 11.20
CA LEU A 64 2.40 -5.30 11.95
C LEU A 64 3.62 -5.04 11.05
N TRP A 65 3.58 -5.50 9.80
CA TRP A 65 4.69 -5.26 8.86
C TRP A 65 4.94 -3.77 8.61
N SER A 66 3.96 -2.90 8.87
CA SER A 66 4.13 -1.46 8.65
C SER A 66 4.98 -0.75 9.71
N LEU A 67 5.29 -1.42 10.83
CA LEU A 67 6.27 -0.93 11.80
C LEU A 67 7.68 -0.90 11.19
N HIS A 68 7.93 -1.76 10.20
CA HIS A 68 9.23 -1.86 9.53
C HIS A 68 9.19 -1.17 8.16
N LYS A 69 9.22 0.17 8.17
CA LYS A 69 9.13 1.00 6.97
C LYS A 69 10.13 0.60 5.88
N GLY A 70 11.38 0.30 6.24
CA GLY A 70 12.40 -0.15 5.29
C GLY A 70 12.02 -1.44 4.56
N THR A 71 11.48 -2.42 5.28
CA THR A 71 10.99 -3.68 4.70
C THR A 71 9.85 -3.43 3.71
N ALA A 72 8.92 -2.54 4.06
CA ALA A 72 7.79 -2.23 3.20
C ALA A 72 8.21 -1.45 1.94
N ILE A 73 9.14 -0.49 2.06
CA ILE A 73 9.73 0.21 0.90
C ILE A 73 10.45 -0.79 -0.01
N LYS A 74 11.29 -1.66 0.56
CA LYS A 74 12.03 -2.66 -0.21
C LYS A 74 11.08 -3.62 -0.95
N ALA A 75 9.97 -4.02 -0.34
CA ALA A 75 8.98 -4.87 -1.02
C ALA A 75 8.34 -4.18 -2.23
N ILE A 76 8.14 -2.85 -2.17
CA ILE A 76 7.62 -2.06 -3.29
C ILE A 76 8.69 -1.94 -4.40
N GLU A 77 9.93 -1.66 -4.03
CA GLU A 77 11.07 -1.60 -4.97
C GLU A 77 11.30 -2.94 -5.67
N ASP A 78 11.32 -4.03 -4.91
CA ASP A 78 11.48 -5.39 -5.43
C ASP A 78 10.33 -5.74 -6.38
N GLU A 79 9.10 -5.30 -6.10
CA GLU A 79 7.94 -5.54 -6.96
C GLU A 79 8.03 -4.75 -8.28
N PHE A 80 8.44 -3.49 -8.26
CA PHE A 80 8.71 -2.73 -9.49
C PHE A 80 9.84 -3.36 -10.31
N HIS A 81 10.94 -3.76 -9.66
CA HIS A 81 12.05 -4.44 -10.34
C HIS A 81 11.60 -5.76 -10.98
N ARG A 82 10.80 -6.56 -10.27
CA ARG A 82 10.26 -7.82 -10.78
C ARG A 82 9.38 -7.60 -12.02
N ARG A 83 8.64 -6.51 -12.07
CA ARG A 83 7.75 -6.15 -13.19
C ARG A 83 8.49 -5.47 -14.35
N GLY A 84 9.62 -4.81 -14.07
CA GLY A 84 10.30 -3.95 -15.04
C GLY A 84 9.51 -2.67 -15.33
N THR A 85 8.76 -2.16 -14.36
CA THR A 85 7.88 -0.99 -14.49
C THR A 85 8.25 0.10 -13.49
N CYS A 86 7.64 1.28 -13.65
CA CYS A 86 7.80 2.42 -12.77
C CYS A 86 6.52 3.28 -12.77
N GLN A 87 6.53 4.40 -12.03
CA GLN A 87 5.43 5.36 -12.07
C GLN A 87 5.14 5.84 -13.49
N GLY A 88 3.86 5.85 -13.86
CA GLY A 88 3.41 6.34 -15.17
C GLY A 88 3.69 5.42 -16.33
N PHE A 89 4.27 4.23 -16.10
CA PHE A 89 4.55 3.25 -17.16
C PHE A 89 3.31 2.87 -17.99
N LEU A 90 2.12 2.94 -17.38
CA LEU A 90 0.83 2.62 -17.99
C LEU A 90 -0.10 3.85 -18.09
N TYR A 91 0.42 5.07 -17.92
CA TYR A 91 -0.41 6.28 -17.85
C TYR A 91 -1.20 6.57 -19.13
N ASP A 92 -0.57 6.46 -20.29
CA ASP A 92 -1.19 6.74 -21.60
C ASP A 92 -1.80 5.49 -22.27
N MET A 93 -1.80 4.35 -21.58
CA MET A 93 -2.47 3.13 -22.05
C MET A 93 -3.97 3.25 -21.74
N GLU A 94 -4.68 4.03 -22.56
CA GLU A 94 -6.14 4.11 -22.46
C GLU A 94 -6.77 2.72 -22.59
N VAL A 95 -7.66 2.44 -21.63
CA VAL A 95 -8.60 1.33 -21.65
C VAL A 95 -9.41 1.46 -22.93
N SER A 96 -9.22 0.53 -23.87
CA SER A 96 -10.15 0.38 -24.99
C SER A 96 -11.56 0.18 -24.39
N PRO A 97 -12.53 1.06 -24.66
CA PRO A 97 -13.87 0.87 -24.14
C PRO A 97 -14.46 -0.39 -24.78
N SER A 98 -14.70 -1.41 -23.96
CA SER A 98 -15.51 -2.59 -24.31
C SER A 98 -16.97 -2.22 -24.49
#